data_AF-A0A6G3S6S8-F1
#
_entry.id   AF-A0A6G3S6S8-F1
#
_cell.length_a   1.000
_cell.length_b   1.000
_cell.length_c   1.000
_cell.angle_alpha   90.00
_cell.angle_beta   90.00
_cell.angle_gamma   90.00
#
_symmetry.space_group_name_H-M   'P 1'
#
loop_
_entity.id
_entity.type
_entity.pdbx_description
1 polymer ?
#
loop_
_entity_poly.entity_id
_entity_poly.type
_entity_poly.pdbx_seq_one_letter_code
_entity_poly.pdbx_strand_id
1 'polypeptide(L)'
;MTIETTSAAGSEADSFPRQHARTQRFTSGAPRAFTVAPDGERVVFLRSPSGTDRANALWVLDVTSGQERVAADPAALLGGVSERLSAAERARR
;
A
#
# COMPACT_ATOMS: atom_id res chain seq x y z
N MET A 1 29.80 -32.48 17.72
CA MET A 1 29.74 -31.11 17.18
C MET A 1 28.78 -31.15 15.99
N THR A 2 27.50 -30.94 16.27
CA THR A 2 26.40 -31.02 15.30
C THR A 2 26.17 -29.62 14.78
N ILE A 3 26.39 -29.38 13.49
CA ILE A 3 26.08 -28.11 12.84
C ILE A 3 24.64 -28.17 12.36
N GLU A 4 23.75 -27.46 13.07
CA GLU A 4 22.40 -27.17 12.59
C GLU A 4 22.50 -26.26 11.37
N THR A 5 22.15 -26.80 10.19
CA THR A 5 21.91 -25.97 9.01
C THR A 5 20.54 -25.31 9.19
N THR A 6 20.51 -24.14 9.82
CA THR A 6 19.39 -23.21 9.61
C THR A 6 19.46 -22.77 8.15
N SER A 7 18.66 -23.41 7.32
CA SER A 7 18.34 -22.90 5.99
C SER A 7 17.54 -21.62 6.20
N ALA A 8 18.22 -20.47 6.12
CA ALA A 8 17.55 -19.23 5.81
C ALA A 8 16.97 -19.40 4.40
N ALA A 9 15.65 -19.60 4.32
CA ALA A 9 14.92 -19.59 3.07
C ALA A 9 15.04 -18.19 2.44
N GLY A 10 16.12 -17.98 1.69
CA GLY A 10 16.21 -16.89 0.73
C GLY A 10 15.10 -17.12 -0.29
N SER A 11 14.14 -16.20 -0.34
CA SER A 11 13.02 -16.24 -1.27
C SER A 11 13.51 -16.55 -2.69
N GLU A 12 12.95 -17.57 -3.34
CA GLU A 12 13.01 -17.69 -4.79
C GLU A 12 12.76 -16.30 -5.40
N ALA A 13 13.69 -15.82 -6.21
CA ALA A 13 13.50 -14.56 -6.92
C ALA A 13 12.22 -14.68 -7.76
N ASP A 14 11.20 -13.91 -7.36
CA ASP A 14 9.89 -13.93 -8.03
C ASP A 14 10.10 -13.65 -9.52
N SER A 15 9.55 -14.49 -10.39
CA SER A 15 9.77 -14.31 -11.83
C SER A 15 9.21 -12.96 -12.27
N PHE A 16 9.83 -12.34 -13.28
CA PHE A 16 9.39 -11.02 -13.74
C PHE A 16 7.86 -10.94 -13.98
N PRO A 17 7.18 -11.91 -14.64
CA PRO A 17 5.73 -11.85 -14.79
C PRO A 17 4.96 -11.83 -13.47
N ARG A 18 5.40 -12.61 -12.47
CA ARG A 18 4.76 -12.66 -11.15
C ARG A 18 5.02 -11.38 -10.36
N GLN A 19 6.26 -10.88 -10.38
CA GLN A 19 6.63 -9.62 -9.73
C GLN A 19 5.87 -8.45 -10.35
N HIS A 20 5.85 -8.36 -11.69
CA HIS A 20 5.11 -7.35 -12.45
C HIS A 20 3.61 -7.40 -12.16
N ALA A 21 3.01 -8.59 -12.01
CA ALA A 21 1.60 -8.71 -11.62
C ALA A 21 1.37 -8.26 -10.17
N ARG A 22 2.20 -8.69 -9.22
CA ARG A 22 2.02 -8.43 -7.78
C ARG A 22 2.22 -6.96 -7.41
N THR A 23 3.10 -6.24 -8.11
CA THR A 23 3.34 -4.81 -7.92
C THR A 23 2.43 -3.92 -8.76
N GLN A 24 1.50 -4.52 -9.52
CA GLN A 24 0.66 -3.83 -10.50
C GLN A 24 1.52 -3.00 -11.47
N ARG A 25 2.44 -3.65 -12.19
CA ARG A 25 3.38 -2.99 -13.11
C ARG A 25 4.29 -1.99 -12.40
N PHE A 26 4.65 -2.31 -11.14
CA PHE A 26 5.47 -1.46 -10.27
C PHE A 26 4.85 -0.10 -9.94
N THR A 27 3.52 0.03 -10.00
CA THR A 27 2.83 1.27 -9.61
C THR A 27 2.30 1.25 -8.18
N SER A 28 2.18 0.08 -7.55
CA SER A 28 1.83 -0.01 -6.13
C SER A 28 2.87 0.73 -5.29
N GLY A 29 2.42 1.57 -4.37
CA GLY A 29 3.27 2.43 -3.54
C GLY A 29 3.58 3.80 -4.15
N ALA A 30 3.25 4.05 -5.42
CA ALA A 30 3.33 5.39 -5.99
C ALA A 30 2.17 6.28 -5.47
N PRO A 31 2.44 7.50 -4.97
CA PRO A 31 1.41 8.49 -4.65
C PRO A 31 0.54 8.84 -5.86
N ARG A 32 -0.78 9.02 -5.66
CA ARG A 32 -1.72 9.47 -6.69
C ARG A 32 -2.91 10.23 -6.10
N ALA A 33 -3.74 10.79 -6.99
CA ALA A 33 -4.99 11.48 -6.62
C ALA A 33 -4.76 12.61 -5.59
N PHE A 34 -3.85 13.51 -5.91
CA PHE A 34 -3.48 14.62 -5.04
C PHE A 34 -4.60 15.65 -4.92
N THR A 35 -4.71 16.27 -3.74
CA THR A 35 -5.55 17.45 -3.49
C THR A 35 -4.80 18.36 -2.53
N VAL A 36 -4.69 19.65 -2.87
CA VAL A 36 -4.09 20.67 -1.99
C VAL A 36 -5.21 21.29 -1.16
N ALA A 37 -5.00 21.41 0.15
CA ALA A 37 -5.95 22.11 1.02
C ALA A 37 -6.08 23.59 0.62
N PRO A 38 -7.25 24.24 0.78
CA PRO A 38 -7.41 25.64 0.38
C PRO A 38 -6.47 26.62 1.08
N ASP A 39 -6.02 26.27 2.30
CA ASP A 39 -5.02 27.01 3.08
C ASP A 39 -3.58 26.82 2.57
N GLY A 40 -3.34 25.84 1.68
CA GLY A 40 -2.02 25.51 1.14
C GLY A 40 -1.11 24.77 2.12
N GLU A 41 -1.54 24.51 3.35
CA GLU A 41 -0.67 23.95 4.39
C GLU A 41 -0.51 22.44 4.29
N ARG A 42 -1.42 21.77 3.56
CA ARG A 42 -1.47 20.31 3.46
C ARG A 42 -1.72 19.83 2.04
N VAL A 43 -1.11 18.71 1.69
CA VAL A 43 -1.44 17.94 0.48
C VAL A 43 -1.95 16.56 0.89
N VAL A 44 -3.13 16.21 0.40
CA VAL A 44 -3.76 14.90 0.62
C VAL A 44 -3.58 14.04 -0.62
N PHE A 45 -3.25 12.76 -0.47
CA PHE A 45 -3.08 11.83 -1.59
C PHE A 45 -3.32 10.38 -1.18
N LEU A 46 -3.47 9.49 -2.17
CA LEU A 46 -3.60 8.05 -1.98
C LEU A 46 -2.28 7.35 -2.27
N ARG A 47 -1.89 6.42 -1.40
CA ARG A 47 -0.71 5.56 -1.60
C ARG A 47 -0.90 4.21 -0.89
N SER A 48 -0.55 3.12 -1.57
CA SER A 48 -0.44 1.80 -0.95
C SER A 48 0.69 1.79 0.09
N PRO A 49 0.50 1.23 1.30
CA PRO A 49 1.56 1.19 2.33
C PRO A 49 2.82 0.44 1.88
N SER A 50 2.69 -0.56 1.02
CA SER A 50 3.80 -1.26 0.37
C SER A 50 3.62 -1.40 -1.13
N GLY A 51 4.72 -1.76 -1.81
CA GLY A 51 4.75 -2.05 -3.25
C GLY A 51 3.95 -3.28 -3.68
N THR A 52 3.31 -3.99 -2.74
CA THR A 52 2.46 -5.15 -3.06
C THR A 52 1.05 -5.04 -2.48
N ASP A 53 0.75 -3.97 -1.74
CA ASP A 53 -0.58 -3.77 -1.17
C ASP A 53 -1.56 -3.27 -2.21
N ARG A 54 -2.71 -3.94 -2.29
CA ARG A 54 -3.82 -3.54 -3.17
C ARG A 54 -4.62 -2.37 -2.63
N ALA A 55 -4.70 -2.23 -1.31
CA ALA A 55 -5.41 -1.14 -0.65
C ALA A 55 -4.54 0.12 -0.58
N ASN A 56 -5.15 1.29 -0.73
CA ASN A 56 -4.49 2.57 -0.48
C ASN A 56 -4.94 3.12 0.85
N ALA A 57 -3.99 3.68 1.59
CA ALA A 57 -4.31 4.59 2.67
C ALA A 57 -4.40 6.02 2.14
N LEU A 58 -5.14 6.86 2.87
CA LEU A 58 -5.12 8.30 2.70
C LEU A 58 -3.96 8.88 3.48
N TRP A 59 -3.11 9.64 2.81
CA TRP A 59 -1.94 10.28 3.39
C TRP A 59 -2.10 11.79 3.37
N VAL A 60 -1.46 12.45 4.34
CA VAL A 60 -1.33 13.90 4.41
C VAL A 60 0.15 14.23 4.50
N LEU A 61 0.62 15.06 3.58
CA LEU A 61 1.86 15.79 3.69
C LEU A 61 1.58 17.13 4.36
N ASP A 62 2.27 17.41 5.45
CA ASP A 62 2.39 18.76 6.00
C ASP A 62 3.45 19.52 5.20
N VAL A 63 3.05 20.64 4.58
CA VAL A 63 3.92 21.36 3.62
C VAL A 63 5.06 22.07 4.34
N THR A 64 4.84 22.57 5.55
CA THR A 64 5.85 23.30 6.32
C THR A 64 6.97 22.39 6.79
N SER A 65 6.64 21.22 7.35
CA SER A 65 7.60 20.27 7.90
C SER A 65 8.11 19.24 6.88
N GLY A 66 7.40 19.07 5.75
CA GLY A 66 7.68 18.03 4.77
C GLY A 66 7.34 16.62 5.27
N GLN A 67 6.67 16.48 6.41
CA GLN A 67 6.37 15.19 7.01
C GLN A 67 5.07 14.61 6.47
N GLU A 68 5.08 13.32 6.21
CA GLU A 68 3.90 12.57 5.79
C GLU A 68 3.34 11.75 6.96
N ARG A 69 2.01 11.68 7.02
CA ARG A 69 1.31 10.79 7.96
C ARG A 69 0.09 10.15 7.31
N VAL A 70 -0.29 8.99 7.81
CA VAL A 70 -1.57 8.37 7.45
C VAL A 70 -2.71 9.16 8.11
N ALA A 71 -3.69 9.56 7.33
CA ALA A 71 -4.93 10.16 7.81
C ALA A 71 -6.08 9.16 7.89
N ALA A 72 -6.10 8.16 7.02
CA ALA A 72 -7.07 7.06 7.06
C ALA A 72 -6.47 5.77 6.50
N ASP A 73 -6.44 4.72 7.33
CA ASP A 73 -6.01 3.37 6.93
C ASP A 73 -7.25 2.45 6.83
N PRO A 74 -7.56 1.89 5.65
CA PRO A 74 -8.67 0.93 5.50
C PRO A 74 -8.58 -0.26 6.45
N ALA A 75 -7.39 -0.77 6.77
CA ALA A 75 -7.25 -1.93 7.66
C ALA A 75 -7.70 -1.58 9.09
N ALA A 76 -7.31 -0.39 9.56
CA ALA A 76 -7.74 0.14 10.86
C ALA A 76 -9.24 0.47 10.86
N LEU A 77 -9.75 1.10 9.80
CA LEU A 77 -11.18 1.48 9.68
C LEU A 77 -12.12 0.28 9.63
N LEU A 78 -11.69 -0.82 9.00
CA LEU A 78 -12.46 -2.06 8.92
C LEU A 78 -12.28 -2.93 10.18
N GLY A 79 -11.46 -2.54 11.15
CA GLY A 79 -11.26 -3.33 12.38
C GLY A 79 -10.77 -4.75 12.11
N GLY A 80 -9.97 -4.95 11.06
CA GLY A 80 -9.45 -6.27 10.68
C GLY A 80 -10.46 -7.21 10.00
N VAL A 81 -11.71 -6.81 9.79
CA VAL A 81 -12.64 -7.59 8.96
C VAL A 81 -12.44 -7.27 7.48
N SER A 82 -12.75 -8.24 6.62
CA SER A 82 -12.78 -7.99 5.19
C SER A 82 -13.91 -7.04 4.81
N GLU A 83 -13.66 -6.18 3.83
CA GLU A 83 -14.66 -5.30 3.25
C GLU A 83 -15.86 -6.10 2.73
N ARG A 84 -17.08 -5.61 2.97
CA ARG A 84 -18.29 -6.23 2.46
C ARG A 84 -18.63 -5.66 1.08
N LEU A 85 -18.23 -6.38 0.04
CA LEU A 85 -18.50 -6.02 -1.34
C LEU A 85 -19.71 -6.76 -1.91
N SER A 86 -20.52 -6.06 -2.70
CA SER A 86 -21.51 -6.67 -3.57
C SER A 86 -20.84 -7.60 -4.61
N ALA A 87 -21.62 -8.48 -5.24
CA ALA A 87 -21.10 -9.35 -6.31
C ALA A 87 -20.53 -8.54 -7.48
N ALA A 88 -21.19 -7.43 -7.84
CA ALA A 88 -20.75 -6.54 -8.91
C ALA A 88 -19.41 -5.85 -8.57
N GLU A 89 -19.22 -5.39 -7.33
CA GLU A 89 -17.96 -4.76 -6.91
C GLU A 89 -16.81 -5.77 -6.83
N ARG A 90 -17.08 -6.99 -6.35
CA ARG A 90 -16.08 -8.06 -6.33
C ARG A 90 -15.63 -8.46 -7.73
N ALA A 91 -16.55 -8.50 -8.69
CA ALA A 91 -16.23 -8.86 -10.08
C ALA A 91 -15.35 -7.82 -10.80
N ARG A 92 -15.27 -6.58 -10.30
CA ARG A 92 -14.43 -5.51 -10.87
C ARG A 92 -12.99 -5.51 -10.34
N ARG A 93 -12.71 -6.22 -9.24
CA ARG A 93 -11.40 -6.24 -8.55
C ARG A 93 -10.61 -7.49 -8.89
#